data_AF-A0A1M5CT25-F1
#
_entry.id   AF-A0A1M5CT25-F1
#
_cell.length_a   1.000
_cell.length_b   1.000
_cell.length_c   1.000
_cell.angle_alpha   90.00
_cell.angle_beta   90.00
_cell.angle_gamma   90.00
#
_symmetry.space_group_name_H-M   'P 1'
#
loop_
_entity.id
_entity.type
_entity.pdbx_description
1 polymer ?
#
loop_
_entity_poly.entity_id
_entity_poly.type
_entity_poly.pdbx_seq_one_letter_code
_entity_poly.pdbx_strand_id
1 'polypeptide(L)' 'MKDQKKAEEIAALRVQLLSPLLADGLDPAKARRIKTQICELFSDFRG' A
#
# COMPACT_ATOMS: atom_id res chain seq x y z
N MET A 1 -2.24 -24.03 -7.39
CA MET A 1 -1.24 -23.85 -6.30
C MET A 1 -0.19 -22.77 -6.60
N LYS A 2 0.44 -22.71 -7.78
CA LYS A 2 1.44 -21.67 -8.13
C LYS A 2 0.86 -20.25 -8.15
N ASP A 3 -0.34 -20.08 -8.71
CA ASP A 3 -1.02 -18.77 -8.77
C ASP A 3 -1.52 -18.30 -7.40
N GLN A 4 -1.84 -19.25 -6.51
CA GLN A 4 -2.28 -18.96 -5.15
C GLN A 4 -1.13 -18.39 -4.29
N LYS A 5 0.07 -19.00 -4.37
CA LYS A 5 1.27 -18.45 -3.71
C LYS A 5 1.60 -17.04 -4.21
N LYS A 6 1.53 -16.82 -5.53
CA LYS A 6 1.76 -15.50 -6.12
C LYS A 6 0.71 -14.47 -5.66
N ALA A 7 -0.56 -14.88 -5.56
CA ALA A 7 -1.63 -14.03 -5.05
C ALA A 7 -1.43 -13.66 -3.58
N GLU A 8 -0.98 -14.61 -2.76
CA GLU A 8 -0.64 -14.39 -1.35
C GLU A 8 0.54 -13.43 -1.18
N GLU A 9 1.60 -13.60 -1.97
CA GLU A 9 2.75 -12.68 -1.99
C GLU A 9 2.33 -11.25 -2.35
N ILE A 10 1.50 -11.10 -3.40
CA ILE A 10 0.97 -9.80 -3.80
C ILE A 10 0.07 -9.21 -2.70
N ALA A 11 -0.75 -10.02 -2.05
CA ALA A 11 -1.59 -9.58 -0.95
C ALA A 11 -0.76 -9.11 0.26
N ALA A 12 0.29 -9.86 0.62
CA ALA A 12 1.20 -9.50 1.71
C ALA A 12 1.91 -8.17 1.42
N LEU A 13 2.41 -7.98 0.19
CA LEU A 13 3.04 -6.73 -0.25
C LEU A 13 2.07 -5.53 -0.16
N ARG A 14 0.81 -5.72 -0.58
CA ARG A 14 -0.22 -4.67 -0.49
C ARG A 14 -0.52 -4.29 0.97
N VAL A 15 -0.65 -5.27 1.86
CA VAL A 15 -0.90 -5.02 3.28
C VAL A 15 0.27 -4.28 3.92
N GLN A 16 1.51 -4.67 3.63
CA GLN A 16 2.70 -3.97 4.14
C GLN A 16 2.73 -2.51 3.68
N LEU A 17 2.44 -2.26 2.41
CA LEU A 17 2.46 -0.91 1.86
C LEU A 17 1.33 -0.02 2.41
N LEU A 18 0.14 -0.60 2.63
CA LEU A 18 -1.02 0.12 3.16
C LEU A 18 -1.04 0.21 4.69
N SER A 19 -0.21 -0.56 5.39
CA SER A 19 -0.11 -0.58 6.86
C SER A 19 -0.02 0.82 7.50
N PRO A 20 0.74 1.80 6.95
CA PRO A 20 0.78 3.14 7.51
C PRO A 20 -0.56 3.89 7.48
N LEU A 21 -1.47 3.54 6.56
CA LEU A 21 -2.82 4.10 6.46
C LEU A 21 -3.82 3.42 7.40
N LEU A 22 -3.49 2.24 7.93
CA LEU A 22 -4.33 1.47 8.84
C LEU A 22 -3.98 1.69 10.32
N ALA A 23 -3.03 2.58 10.61
CA ALA A 23 -2.63 2.88 11.97
C ALA A 23 -3.77 3.52 12.78
N ASP A 24 -4.03 3.00 13.97
CA ASP A 24 -5.03 3.58 14.88
C ASP A 24 -4.66 5.02 15.26
N GLY A 25 -5.68 5.89 15.31
CA GLY A 25 -5.49 7.30 15.66
C GLY A 25 -4.75 8.13 14.61
N LEU A 26 -4.65 7.64 13.36
CA LEU A 26 -4.03 8.39 12.27
C LEU A 26 -4.79 9.69 11.97
N ASP A 27 -4.11 10.82 12.10
CA ASP A 27 -4.65 12.12 11.73
C ASP A 27 -5.10 12.14 10.25
N PRO A 28 -6.31 12.66 9.93
CA PRO A 28 -6.81 12.68 8.56
C PRO A 28 -5.93 13.44 7.56
N ALA A 29 -5.22 14.50 7.98
CA ALA A 29 -4.33 15.23 7.09
C ALA A 29 -3.05 14.43 6.80
N LYS A 30 -2.50 13.73 7.80
CA LYS A 30 -1.41 12.78 7.63
C LYS A 30 -1.81 11.60 6.73
N ALA A 31 -3.00 11.04 6.91
CA ALA A 31 -3.53 9.97 6.07
C ALA A 31 -3.59 10.36 4.58
N ARG A 32 -4.06 11.59 4.28
CA ARG A 32 -4.08 12.11 2.90
C ARG A 32 -2.69 12.20 2.29
N ARG A 33 -1.69 12.71 3.03
CA ARG A 33 -0.29 12.80 2.55
C ARG A 33 0.30 11.43 2.26
N ILE A 34 0.16 10.49 3.18
CA ILE A 34 0.65 9.11 3.01
C ILE A 34 0.00 8.45 1.80
N LYS A 35 -1.32 8.63 1.61
CA LYS A 35 -2.03 8.11 0.44
C LYS A 35 -1.47 8.68 -0.87
N THR A 36 -1.25 9.99 -0.93
CA THR A 36 -0.65 10.64 -2.11
C THR A 36 0.73 10.08 -2.42
N GLN A 37 1.60 9.94 -1.42
CA GLN A 37 2.95 9.38 -1.59
C GLN A 37 2.92 7.94 -2.12
N ILE A 38 2.01 7.11 -1.60
CA ILE A 38 1.84 5.74 -2.08
C ILE A 38 1.37 5.74 -3.55
N CYS A 39 0.44 6.63 -3.92
CA CYS A 39 -0.02 6.75 -5.31
C CYS A 39 1.07 7.26 -6.27
N GLU A 40 1.91 8.20 -5.83
CA GLU A 40 3.05 8.70 -6.60
C GLU A 40 4.08 7.60 -6.86
N LEU A 41 4.44 6.82 -5.82
CA LEU A 41 5.35 5.67 -5.94
C LEU A 41 4.90 4.68 -7.03
N PHE A 42 3.60 4.46 -7.19
CA PHE A 42 3.06 3.59 -8.25
C PHE A 42 2.87 4.27 -9.60
N SER A 43 2.80 5.59 -9.62
CA SER A 43 2.73 6.35 -10.87
C SER A 43 4.10 6.34 -11.54
N ASP A 44 5.19 6.42 -10.76
CA ASP A 44 6.57 6.28 -11.26
C ASP A 44 6.92 4.84 -11.67
N PHE A 45 6.31 3.83 -11.05
CA PHE A 45 6.53 2.42 -11.42
C PHE A 45 5.90 2.02 -12.77
N ARG A 46 5.09 2.90 -13.36
CA ARG A 46 4.49 2.72 -14.69
C ARG A 46 5.22 3.51 -15.81
N GLY A 47 6.32 4.20 -15.47
CA GLY A 47 7.21 4.89 -16.40
C GLY A 47 8.34 4.01 -16.91
#